data_AF-A0A133V6A6-F1
#
_entry.id   AF-A0A133V6A6-F1
#
_cell.length_a   1.000
_cell.length_b   1.000
_cell.length_c   1.000
_cell.angle_alpha   90.00
_cell.angle_beta   90.00
_cell.angle_gamma   90.00
#
_symmetry.space_group_name_H-M   'P 1'
#
loop_
_entity.id
_entity.type
_entity.pdbx_description
1 polymer ?
#
loop_
_entity_poly.entity_id
_entity_poly.type
_entity_poly.pdbx_seq_one_letter_code
_entity_poly.pdbx_strand_id
1 'polypeptide(L)'
;MTENMVFKKIKDFFSGKPEEEPEIRRLTLDELKKEIIERKEDLKSKAEADLEAPLKRIIKTSGKIRRLIDDLEDAETTEEVHPRIYKSASEEKRLLIKKTRRALKKLDAPSSPTWGRLSKFSSSLTRSINLLGKASSSHRLRVATLFEGRMKRLEDLLDNLQTASKDFNETLANTNTRLNELDELSSTLSEREDLLRRSTALEKRINSLVDEIVEKRPGTIIVLGEVYTGKTFFTTY
;
A
#
# COMPACT_ATOMS: atom_id res chain seq x y z
N MET A 1 8.82 -43.13 -13.95
CA MET A 1 9.76 -41.98 -14.03
C MET A 1 9.31 -40.79 -13.15
N THR A 2 8.56 -41.01 -12.07
CA THR A 2 7.93 -39.95 -11.25
C THR A 2 8.49 -39.86 -9.83
N GLU A 3 9.04 -40.95 -9.28
CA GLU A 3 9.69 -40.95 -7.95
C GLU A 3 10.95 -40.07 -7.87
N ASN A 4 11.71 -39.97 -8.97
CA ASN A 4 12.93 -39.17 -9.02
C ASN A 4 12.67 -37.66 -8.90
N MET A 5 11.48 -37.17 -9.25
CA MET A 5 11.13 -35.75 -9.11
C MET A 5 10.72 -35.37 -7.69
N VAL A 6 10.09 -36.29 -6.96
CA VAL A 6 9.69 -36.09 -5.56
C VAL A 6 10.91 -36.12 -4.66
N PHE A 7 11.82 -37.08 -4.86
CA PHE A 7 13.10 -37.12 -4.15
C PHE A 7 13.97 -35.89 -4.41
N LYS A 8 13.95 -35.35 -5.64
CA LYS A 8 14.69 -34.13 -5.97
C LYS A 8 14.13 -32.90 -5.26
N LYS A 9 12.79 -32.75 -5.20
CA LYS A 9 12.14 -31.66 -4.44
C LYS A 9 12.38 -31.74 -2.93
N ILE A 10 12.36 -32.94 -2.35
CA ILE A 10 12.66 -33.15 -0.94
C ILE A 10 14.14 -32.85 -0.68
N LYS A 11 15.03 -33.33 -1.55
CA LYS A 11 16.46 -33.03 -1.47
C LYS A 11 16.74 -31.53 -1.59
N ASP A 12 16.06 -30.80 -2.47
CA ASP A 12 16.19 -29.35 -2.62
C ASP A 12 15.64 -28.56 -1.42
N PHE A 13 14.67 -29.12 -0.70
CA PHE A 13 14.12 -28.55 0.54
C PHE A 13 15.06 -28.74 1.75
N PHE A 14 15.75 -29.88 1.82
CA PHE A 14 16.72 -30.18 2.89
C PHE A 14 18.17 -29.76 2.56
N SER A 15 18.49 -29.51 1.29
CA SER A 15 19.84 -29.12 0.87
C SER A 15 20.14 -27.64 1.12
N GLY A 16 19.20 -26.89 1.71
CA GLY A 16 19.40 -25.54 2.22
C GLY A 16 20.37 -24.77 1.35
N LYS A 17 19.96 -24.45 0.11
CA LYS A 17 20.75 -23.53 -0.72
C LYS A 17 21.18 -22.40 0.21
N PRO A 18 22.49 -22.19 0.42
CA PRO A 18 22.93 -21.12 1.31
C PRO A 18 22.24 -19.86 0.81
N GLU A 19 21.49 -19.19 1.70
CA GLU A 19 21.04 -17.83 1.44
C GLU A 19 22.29 -17.09 0.96
N GLU A 20 22.24 -16.52 -0.25
CA GLU A 20 23.37 -15.76 -0.80
C GLU A 20 23.79 -14.76 0.28
N GLU A 21 25.04 -14.89 0.74
CA GLU A 21 25.55 -14.01 1.79
C GLU A 21 25.32 -12.57 1.35
N PRO A 22 24.76 -11.71 2.21
CA PRO A 22 24.40 -10.36 1.84
C PRO A 22 25.62 -9.62 1.31
N GLU A 23 25.53 -9.07 0.10
CA GLU A 23 26.63 -8.33 -0.51
C GLU A 23 26.90 -7.05 0.31
N ILE A 24 27.95 -7.08 1.14
CA ILE A 24 28.32 -5.93 1.98
C ILE A 24 29.00 -4.87 1.11
N ARG A 25 28.25 -3.84 0.73
CA ARG A 25 28.78 -2.67 0.03
C ARG A 25 28.99 -1.50 0.99
N ARG A 26 30.09 -0.77 0.83
CA ARG A 26 30.32 0.51 1.53
C ARG A 26 29.75 1.62 0.67
N LEU A 27 28.71 2.28 1.17
CA LEU A 27 28.05 3.40 0.49
C LEU A 27 28.34 4.71 1.23
N THR A 28 28.52 5.78 0.47
CA THR A 28 28.44 7.16 0.96
C THR A 28 27.00 7.53 1.30
N LEU A 29 26.80 8.63 2.03
CA LEU A 29 25.45 9.10 2.38
C LEU A 29 24.64 9.49 1.14
N ASP A 30 25.29 10.08 0.13
CA ASP A 30 24.63 10.49 -1.12
C ASP A 30 24.21 9.28 -1.96
N GLU A 31 25.07 8.25 -2.05
CA GLU A 31 24.73 6.99 -2.71
C GLU A 31 23.56 6.29 -2.01
N LEU A 32 23.56 6.26 -0.68
CA LEU A 32 22.48 5.64 0.08
C LEU A 32 21.15 6.40 -0.10
N LYS A 33 21.16 7.73 -0.12
CA LYS A 33 19.97 8.53 -0.44
C LYS A 33 19.42 8.22 -1.82
N LYS A 34 20.30 8.12 -2.82
CA LYS A 34 19.92 7.78 -4.18
C LYS A 34 19.28 6.39 -4.23
N GLU A 35 19.88 5.41 -3.56
CA GLU A 35 19.35 4.04 -3.51
C GLU A 35 17.97 3.98 -2.83
N ILE A 36 17.71 4.79 -1.79
CA ILE A 36 16.38 4.88 -1.17
C ILE A 36 15.35 5.41 -2.15
N ILE A 37 15.69 6.45 -2.91
CA ILE A 37 14.78 7.03 -3.92
C ILE A 37 14.46 5.98 -4.99
N GLU A 38 15.48 5.30 -5.51
CA GLU A 38 15.32 4.24 -6.50
C GLU A 38 14.46 3.09 -5.96
N ARG A 39 14.72 2.63 -4.72
CA ARG A 39 13.90 1.60 -4.07
C ARG A 39 12.44 2.02 -3.86
N LYS A 40 12.17 3.28 -3.54
CA LYS A 40 10.80 3.80 -3.41
C LYS A 40 10.06 3.74 -4.74
N GLU A 41 10.70 4.16 -5.83
CA GLU A 41 10.08 4.10 -7.16
C GLU A 41 9.88 2.65 -7.63
N ASP A 42 10.87 1.78 -7.43
CA ASP A 42 10.75 0.35 -7.72
C ASP A 42 9.60 -0.32 -6.95
N LEU A 43 9.45 0.00 -5.66
CA LEU A 43 8.33 -0.51 -4.84
C LEU A 43 6.98 -0.05 -5.39
N LYS A 44 6.87 1.24 -5.75
CA LYS A 44 5.64 1.76 -6.37
C LYS A 44 5.35 1.06 -7.68
N SER A 45 6.31 0.98 -8.60
CA SER A 45 6.11 0.35 -9.91
C SER A 45 5.75 -1.13 -9.81
N LYS A 46 6.37 -1.88 -8.90
CA LYS A 46 5.99 -3.29 -8.63
C LYS A 46 4.56 -3.39 -8.09
N ALA A 47 4.21 -2.54 -7.13
CA ALA A 47 2.86 -2.55 -6.57
C ALA A 47 1.80 -2.12 -7.59
N GLU A 48 2.09 -1.16 -8.47
CA GLU A 48 1.21 -0.78 -9.58
C GLU A 48 0.90 -1.97 -10.50
N ALA A 49 1.92 -2.78 -10.83
CA ALA A 49 1.75 -4.00 -11.61
C ALA A 49 0.94 -5.07 -10.86
N ASP A 50 1.27 -5.31 -9.58
CA ASP A 50 0.59 -6.30 -8.75
C ASP A 50 -0.89 -5.96 -8.53
N LEU A 51 -1.23 -4.68 -8.47
CA LEU A 51 -2.59 -4.18 -8.29
C LEU A 51 -3.43 -4.20 -9.59
N GLU A 52 -2.82 -4.44 -10.75
CA GLU A 52 -3.52 -4.43 -12.04
C GLU A 52 -4.61 -5.52 -12.10
N ALA A 53 -4.29 -6.73 -11.67
CA ALA A 53 -5.23 -7.86 -11.70
C ALA A 53 -6.41 -7.68 -10.73
N PRO A 54 -6.20 -7.33 -9.43
CA PRO A 54 -7.29 -6.95 -8.53
C PRO A 54 -8.14 -5.80 -9.07
N LEU A 55 -7.52 -4.75 -9.64
CA LEU A 55 -8.24 -3.60 -10.20
C LEU A 55 -9.15 -4.02 -11.37
N LYS A 56 -8.63 -4.83 -12.31
CA LYS A 56 -9.44 -5.39 -13.41
C LYS A 56 -10.60 -6.23 -12.89
N ARG A 57 -10.40 -7.04 -11.84
CA ARG A 57 -11.48 -7.80 -11.20
C ARG A 57 -12.55 -6.88 -10.61
N ILE A 58 -12.16 -5.83 -9.89
CA ILE A 58 -13.07 -4.83 -9.32
C ILE A 58 -13.91 -4.19 -10.43
N ILE A 59 -13.28 -3.70 -11.50
CA ILE A 59 -13.97 -3.07 -12.63
C ILE A 59 -14.94 -4.05 -13.27
N LYS A 60 -14.49 -5.27 -13.59
CA LYS A 60 -15.33 -6.31 -14.21
C LYS A 60 -16.53 -6.67 -13.34
N THR A 61 -16.33 -6.89 -12.05
CA THR A 61 -17.41 -7.25 -11.12
C THR A 61 -18.39 -6.10 -10.95
N SER A 62 -17.91 -4.86 -10.82
CA SER A 62 -18.79 -3.68 -10.74
C SER A 62 -19.64 -3.51 -12.01
N GLY A 63 -19.08 -3.80 -13.19
CA GLY A 63 -19.80 -3.82 -14.45
C GLY A 63 -20.87 -4.92 -14.50
N LYS A 64 -20.58 -6.12 -13.97
CA LYS A 64 -21.58 -7.20 -13.86
C LYS A 64 -22.72 -6.83 -12.92
N ILE A 65 -22.42 -6.19 -11.78
CA ILE A 65 -23.45 -5.70 -10.86
C ILE A 65 -24.33 -4.67 -11.57
N ARG A 66 -23.75 -3.74 -12.33
CA ARG A 66 -24.52 -2.75 -13.09
C ARG A 66 -25.52 -3.43 -14.04
N ARG A 67 -25.05 -4.37 -14.86
CA ARG A 67 -25.91 -5.14 -15.78
C ARG A 67 -27.01 -5.91 -15.05
N LEU A 68 -26.68 -6.59 -13.95
CA LEU A 68 -27.67 -7.33 -13.16
C LEU A 68 -28.76 -6.42 -12.59
N ILE A 69 -28.41 -5.18 -12.23
CA ILE A 69 -29.36 -4.19 -11.73
C ILE A 69 -30.26 -3.66 -12.84
N ASP A 70 -29.72 -3.47 -14.04
CA ASP A 70 -30.49 -3.11 -15.22
C ASP A 70 -31.45 -4.28 -15.60
N ASP A 71 -30.94 -5.52 -15.64
CA ASP A 71 -31.74 -6.75 -15.85
C ASP A 71 -32.82 -6.99 -14.77
N LEU A 72 -32.65 -6.42 -13.57
CA LEU A 72 -33.63 -6.48 -12.48
C LEU A 72 -34.70 -5.39 -12.62
N GLU A 73 -34.35 -4.23 -13.18
CA GLU A 73 -35.30 -3.15 -13.44
C GLU A 73 -36.41 -3.62 -14.38
N ASP A 74 -36.03 -4.26 -15.49
CA ASP A 74 -36.93 -4.75 -16.53
C ASP A 74 -37.61 -6.09 -16.19
N ALA A 75 -37.24 -6.71 -15.06
CA ALA A 75 -37.79 -8.00 -14.67
C ALA A 75 -39.23 -7.90 -14.17
N GLU A 76 -40.10 -8.72 -14.74
CA GLU A 76 -41.46 -8.99 -14.26
C GLU A 76 -41.56 -10.33 -13.54
N THR A 77 -42.65 -10.50 -12.79
CA THR A 77 -42.97 -11.77 -12.12
C THR A 77 -43.57 -12.75 -13.12
N THR A 78 -43.07 -13.98 -13.12
CA THR A 78 -43.54 -15.04 -14.04
C THR A 78 -44.79 -15.77 -13.53
N GLU A 79 -45.21 -15.50 -12.30
CA GLU A 79 -46.34 -16.15 -11.63
C GLU A 79 -47.38 -15.13 -11.20
N GLU A 80 -48.60 -15.58 -10.95
CA GLU A 80 -49.65 -14.75 -10.38
C GLU A 80 -49.37 -14.51 -8.89
N VAL A 81 -49.11 -13.25 -8.53
CA VAL A 81 -48.70 -12.86 -7.18
C VAL A 81 -49.77 -12.01 -6.53
N HIS A 82 -50.05 -12.26 -5.25
CA HIS A 82 -50.96 -11.42 -4.48
C HIS A 82 -50.56 -9.92 -4.55
N PRO A 83 -51.48 -8.99 -4.86
CA PRO A 83 -51.15 -7.59 -5.15
C PRO A 83 -50.31 -6.87 -4.08
N ARG A 84 -50.53 -7.18 -2.80
CA ARG A 84 -49.74 -6.61 -1.69
C ARG A 84 -48.27 -7.03 -1.72
N ILE A 85 -48.00 -8.29 -2.05
CA ILE A 85 -46.63 -8.82 -2.15
C ILE A 85 -45.94 -8.18 -3.35
N TYR A 86 -46.63 -8.15 -4.50
CA TYR A 86 -46.12 -7.50 -5.71
C TYR A 86 -45.76 -6.03 -5.46
N LYS A 87 -46.66 -5.24 -4.86
CA LYS A 87 -46.43 -3.83 -4.57
C LYS A 87 -45.24 -3.61 -3.63
N SER A 88 -45.15 -4.41 -2.57
CA SER A 88 -44.05 -4.32 -1.60
C SER A 88 -42.70 -4.69 -2.24
N ALA A 89 -42.62 -5.82 -2.94
CA ALA A 89 -41.39 -6.26 -3.59
C ALA A 89 -40.95 -5.30 -4.70
N SER A 90 -41.89 -4.72 -5.45
CA SER A 90 -41.60 -3.74 -6.51
C SER A 90 -41.02 -2.44 -5.97
N GLU A 91 -41.55 -1.93 -4.85
CA GLU A 91 -41.01 -0.72 -4.22
C GLU A 91 -39.60 -0.96 -3.66
N GLU A 92 -39.39 -2.12 -3.01
CA GLU A 92 -38.08 -2.52 -2.50
C GLU A 92 -37.07 -2.75 -3.63
N LYS A 93 -37.51 -3.31 -4.76
CA LYS A 93 -36.73 -3.45 -6.00
C LYS A 93 -36.26 -2.09 -6.50
N ARG A 94 -37.18 -1.12 -6.61
CA ARG A 94 -36.87 0.26 -7.02
C ARG A 94 -35.83 0.92 -6.09
N LEU A 95 -35.98 0.75 -4.78
CA LEU A 95 -35.04 1.31 -3.80
C LEU A 95 -33.66 0.64 -3.85
N LEU A 96 -33.61 -0.68 -3.99
CA LEU A 96 -32.37 -1.43 -4.20
C LEU A 96 -31.63 -0.91 -5.43
N ILE A 97 -32.30 -0.85 -6.58
CA ILE A 97 -31.73 -0.36 -7.85
C ILE A 97 -31.16 1.05 -7.67
N LYS A 98 -31.95 1.98 -7.10
CA LYS A 98 -31.53 3.37 -6.85
C LYS A 98 -30.27 3.45 -5.98
N LYS A 99 -30.23 2.69 -4.87
CA LYS A 99 -29.10 2.71 -3.93
C LYS A 99 -27.86 2.06 -4.54
N THR A 100 -28.01 0.95 -5.26
CA THR A 100 -26.92 0.26 -5.93
C THR A 100 -26.31 1.13 -7.03
N ARG A 101 -27.13 1.76 -7.89
CA ARG A 101 -26.65 2.73 -8.89
C ARG A 101 -25.87 3.89 -8.27
N ARG A 102 -26.38 4.45 -7.16
CA ARG A 102 -25.69 5.52 -6.41
C ARG A 102 -24.35 5.06 -5.86
N ALA A 103 -24.25 3.84 -5.36
CA ALA A 103 -23.01 3.28 -4.86
C ALA A 103 -22.00 3.06 -5.99
N LEU A 104 -22.43 2.45 -7.10
CA LEU A 104 -21.58 2.23 -8.28
C LEU A 104 -21.10 3.53 -8.93
N LYS A 105 -21.89 4.60 -8.92
CA LYS A 105 -21.47 5.92 -9.45
C LYS A 105 -20.31 6.52 -8.66
N LYS A 106 -20.16 6.16 -7.38
CA LYS A 106 -19.07 6.65 -6.51
C LYS A 106 -17.79 5.82 -6.66
N LEU A 107 -17.86 4.70 -7.38
CA LEU A 107 -16.70 3.87 -7.67
C LEU A 107 -15.99 4.48 -8.88
N ASP A 108 -15.07 5.41 -8.59
CA ASP A 108 -14.27 6.11 -9.60
C ASP A 108 -12.96 5.34 -9.82
N ALA A 109 -13.05 4.24 -10.57
CA ALA A 109 -11.90 3.42 -10.87
C ALA A 109 -10.92 4.19 -11.77
N PRO A 110 -9.63 4.26 -11.42
CA PRO A 110 -8.67 5.04 -12.18
C PRO A 110 -8.42 4.40 -13.55
N SER A 111 -8.37 5.23 -14.60
CA SER A 111 -8.04 4.80 -15.95
C SER A 111 -6.58 4.40 -16.13
N SER A 112 -5.68 4.89 -15.26
CA SER A 112 -4.28 4.49 -15.19
C SER A 112 -3.90 4.08 -13.76
N PRO A 113 -3.22 2.94 -13.57
CA PRO A 113 -2.90 2.40 -12.26
C PRO A 113 -1.63 3.05 -11.67
N THR A 114 -1.57 4.37 -11.59
CA THR A 114 -0.45 5.05 -10.92
C THR A 114 -0.65 5.01 -9.41
N TRP A 115 0.43 4.90 -8.63
CA TRP A 115 0.43 4.72 -7.18
C TRP A 115 -0.51 5.71 -6.47
N GLY A 116 -0.33 7.01 -6.71
CA GLY A 116 -1.17 8.04 -6.09
C GLY A 116 -2.66 7.96 -6.44
N ARG A 117 -3.01 7.43 -7.62
CA ARG A 117 -4.41 7.17 -8.02
C ARG A 117 -4.95 5.92 -7.34
N LEU A 118 -4.15 4.86 -7.26
CA LEU A 118 -4.53 3.61 -6.57
C LEU A 118 -4.79 3.84 -5.08
N SER A 119 -3.93 4.63 -4.41
CA SER A 119 -4.12 5.00 -3.00
C SER A 119 -5.42 5.79 -2.79
N LYS A 120 -5.73 6.76 -3.66
CA LYS A 120 -7.00 7.52 -3.60
C LYS A 120 -8.21 6.62 -3.87
N PHE A 121 -8.09 5.71 -4.83
CA PHE A 121 -9.15 4.79 -5.22
C PHE A 121 -9.58 3.88 -4.06
N SER A 122 -8.64 3.38 -3.25
CA SER A 122 -8.92 2.51 -2.09
C SER A 122 -10.04 3.06 -1.18
N SER A 123 -10.01 4.35 -0.86
CA SER A 123 -11.03 4.97 -0.01
C SER A 123 -12.41 5.01 -0.69
N SER A 124 -12.45 5.32 -1.98
CA SER A 124 -13.69 5.33 -2.77
C SER A 124 -14.29 3.92 -2.94
N LEU A 125 -13.42 2.91 -3.11
CA LEU A 125 -13.77 1.51 -3.24
C LEU A 125 -14.42 0.99 -1.96
N THR A 126 -13.76 1.15 -0.82
CA THR A 126 -14.28 0.75 0.49
C THR A 126 -15.64 1.40 0.78
N ARG A 127 -15.77 2.70 0.51
CA ARG A 127 -17.04 3.42 0.68
C ARG A 127 -18.14 2.86 -0.22
N SER A 128 -17.82 2.55 -1.47
CA SER A 128 -18.79 2.03 -2.44
C SER A 128 -19.25 0.63 -2.06
N ILE A 129 -18.33 -0.26 -1.66
CA ILE A 129 -18.66 -1.62 -1.18
C ILE A 129 -19.56 -1.56 0.05
N ASN A 130 -19.26 -0.70 1.01
CA ASN A 130 -20.11 -0.51 2.19
C ASN A 130 -21.53 -0.05 1.83
N LEU A 131 -21.66 0.83 0.83
CA LEU A 131 -22.98 1.27 0.35
C LEU A 131 -23.73 0.15 -0.39
N LEU A 132 -23.02 -0.66 -1.17
CA LEU A 132 -23.59 -1.82 -1.86
C LEU A 132 -24.09 -2.87 -0.87
N GLY A 133 -23.27 -3.22 0.12
CA GLY A 133 -23.65 -4.16 1.18
C GLY A 133 -24.89 -3.69 1.95
N LYS A 134 -24.95 -2.39 2.30
CA LYS A 134 -26.14 -1.78 2.94
C LYS A 134 -27.38 -1.80 2.03
N ALA A 135 -27.21 -1.54 0.73
CA ALA A 135 -28.32 -1.59 -0.22
C ALA A 135 -28.90 -3.01 -0.31
N SER A 136 -28.02 -4.01 -0.48
CA SER A 136 -28.40 -5.42 -0.50
C SER A 136 -29.11 -5.81 0.79
N SER A 137 -28.48 -5.63 1.95
CA SER A 137 -29.05 -6.06 3.24
C SER A 137 -30.40 -5.43 3.57
N SER A 138 -30.61 -4.16 3.21
CA SER A 138 -31.87 -3.45 3.49
C SER A 138 -33.06 -3.98 2.69
N HIS A 139 -32.84 -4.45 1.47
CA HIS A 139 -33.90 -4.72 0.50
C HIS A 139 -34.01 -6.20 0.11
N ARG A 140 -32.99 -7.00 0.46
CA ARG A 140 -32.83 -8.40 0.06
C ARG A 140 -34.08 -9.24 0.22
N LEU A 141 -34.63 -9.31 1.43
CA LEU A 141 -35.70 -10.26 1.76
C LEU A 141 -36.95 -10.06 0.89
N ARG A 142 -37.34 -8.79 0.69
CA ARG A 142 -38.54 -8.41 -0.07
C ARG A 142 -38.34 -8.57 -1.57
N VAL A 143 -37.15 -8.24 -2.09
CA VAL A 143 -36.84 -8.44 -3.51
C VAL A 143 -36.69 -9.93 -3.83
N ALA A 144 -36.04 -10.69 -2.96
CA ALA A 144 -35.85 -12.13 -3.13
C ALA A 144 -37.17 -12.91 -3.14
N THR A 145 -38.24 -12.38 -2.52
CA THR A 145 -39.57 -13.01 -2.56
C THR A 145 -40.05 -13.26 -3.99
N LEU A 146 -39.71 -12.37 -4.94
CA LEU A 146 -40.14 -12.48 -6.35
C LEU A 146 -38.96 -12.63 -7.33
N PHE A 147 -37.74 -12.33 -6.90
CA PHE A 147 -36.55 -12.29 -7.75
C PHE A 147 -35.35 -13.00 -7.12
N GLU A 148 -35.59 -14.12 -6.41
CA GLU A 148 -34.57 -14.87 -5.65
C GLU A 148 -33.30 -15.11 -6.45
N GLY A 149 -33.42 -15.64 -7.67
CA GLY A 149 -32.27 -15.96 -8.52
C GLY A 149 -31.40 -14.73 -8.86
N ARG A 150 -32.02 -13.56 -9.04
CA ARG A 150 -31.27 -12.30 -9.27
C ARG A 150 -30.62 -11.80 -7.99
N MET A 151 -31.29 -11.93 -6.85
CA MET A 151 -30.72 -11.55 -5.55
C MET A 151 -29.53 -12.42 -5.16
N LYS A 152 -29.60 -13.74 -5.36
CA LYS A 152 -28.48 -14.64 -5.10
C LYS A 152 -27.26 -14.29 -5.96
N ARG A 153 -27.48 -14.04 -7.26
CA ARG A 153 -26.41 -13.56 -8.16
C ARG A 153 -25.82 -12.21 -7.73
N LEU A 154 -26.64 -11.31 -7.18
CA LEU A 154 -26.15 -10.04 -6.64
C LEU A 154 -25.24 -10.27 -5.45
N GLU A 155 -25.63 -11.14 -4.51
CA GLU A 155 -24.81 -11.51 -3.35
C GLU A 155 -23.48 -12.12 -3.76
N ASP A 156 -23.49 -13.10 -4.67
CA ASP A 156 -22.27 -13.71 -5.20
C ASP A 156 -21.32 -12.66 -5.82
N LEU A 157 -21.87 -11.67 -6.54
CA LEU A 157 -21.07 -10.59 -7.12
C LEU A 157 -20.54 -9.62 -6.06
N LEU A 158 -21.29 -9.36 -4.99
CA LEU A 158 -20.85 -8.52 -3.88
C LEU A 158 -19.71 -9.17 -3.10
N ASP A 159 -19.81 -10.47 -2.84
CA ASP A 159 -18.75 -11.24 -2.17
C ASP A 159 -17.47 -11.26 -3.03
N ASN A 160 -17.62 -11.48 -4.34
CA ASN A 160 -16.50 -11.40 -5.28
C ASN A 160 -15.84 -10.01 -5.31
N LEU A 161 -16.64 -8.94 -5.22
CA LEU A 161 -16.15 -7.56 -5.16
C LEU A 161 -15.44 -7.28 -3.84
N GLN A 162 -15.96 -7.79 -2.73
CA GLN A 162 -15.37 -7.64 -1.41
C GLN A 162 -14.03 -8.36 -1.31
N THR A 163 -13.92 -9.59 -1.82
CA THR A 163 -12.65 -10.32 -1.91
C THR A 163 -11.64 -9.57 -2.77
N ALA A 164 -12.02 -9.12 -3.98
CA ALA A 164 -11.11 -8.35 -4.83
C ALA A 164 -10.65 -7.03 -4.18
N SER A 165 -11.52 -6.39 -3.40
CA SER A 165 -11.15 -5.19 -2.64
C SER A 165 -10.22 -5.48 -1.48
N LYS A 166 -10.36 -6.64 -0.83
CA LYS A 166 -9.46 -7.06 0.24
C LYS A 166 -8.06 -7.26 -0.34
N ASP A 167 -7.94 -8.06 -1.40
CA ASP A 167 -6.67 -8.28 -2.11
C ASP A 167 -6.01 -6.94 -2.50
N PHE A 168 -6.80 -6.03 -3.08
CA PHE A 168 -6.34 -4.70 -3.48
C PHE A 168 -5.82 -3.85 -2.29
N ASN A 169 -6.58 -3.80 -1.20
CA ASN A 169 -6.24 -2.98 -0.04
C ASN A 169 -5.07 -3.57 0.77
N GLU A 170 -4.93 -4.89 0.83
CA GLU A 170 -3.79 -5.55 1.48
C GLU A 170 -2.47 -5.25 0.76
N THR A 171 -2.44 -5.36 -0.56
CA THR A 171 -1.25 -4.99 -1.35
C THR A 171 -0.88 -3.51 -1.18
N LEU A 172 -1.87 -2.61 -1.17
CA LEU A 172 -1.65 -1.19 -0.89
C LEU A 172 -1.08 -0.96 0.52
N ALA A 173 -1.67 -1.59 1.54
CA ALA A 173 -1.25 -1.42 2.93
C ALA A 173 0.18 -1.91 3.14
N ASN A 174 0.50 -3.11 2.64
CA ASN A 174 1.85 -3.69 2.75
C ASN A 174 2.91 -2.81 2.07
N THR A 175 2.59 -2.24 0.90
CA THR A 175 3.50 -1.36 0.18
C THR A 175 3.65 -0.01 0.91
N ASN A 176 2.58 0.56 1.45
CA ASN A 176 2.64 1.78 2.27
C ASN A 176 3.55 1.60 3.50
N THR A 177 3.46 0.47 4.21
CA THR A 177 4.34 0.18 5.35
C THR A 177 5.80 0.25 4.94
N ARG A 178 6.18 -0.40 3.84
CA ARG A 178 7.56 -0.37 3.31
C ARG A 178 8.00 1.01 2.85
N LEU A 179 7.10 1.79 2.24
CA LEU A 179 7.40 3.16 1.85
C LEU A 179 7.66 4.05 3.07
N ASN A 180 6.87 3.90 4.14
CA ASN A 180 7.04 4.62 5.39
C ASN A 180 8.38 4.28 6.06
N GLU A 181 8.78 3.00 6.09
CA GLU A 181 10.11 2.58 6.59
C GLU A 181 11.25 3.28 5.82
N LEU A 182 11.12 3.40 4.49
CA LEU A 182 12.09 4.12 3.66
C LEU A 182 12.02 5.65 3.86
N ASP A 183 10.88 6.21 4.20
CA ASP A 183 10.73 7.63 4.59
C ASP A 183 11.42 7.90 5.93
N GLU A 184 11.21 7.04 6.93
CA GLU A 184 11.88 7.12 8.24
C GLU A 184 13.41 7.03 8.11
N LEU A 185 13.89 6.07 7.30
CA LEU A 185 15.32 5.92 7.04
C LEU A 185 15.90 7.14 6.32
N SER A 186 15.17 7.71 5.36
CA SER A 186 15.55 8.96 4.70
C SER A 186 15.61 10.15 5.67
N SER A 187 14.69 10.23 6.63
CA SER A 187 14.70 11.26 7.68
C SER A 187 15.93 11.12 8.56
N THR A 188 16.22 9.90 9.02
CA THR A 188 17.37 9.58 9.86
C THR A 188 18.70 9.93 9.17
N LEU A 189 18.80 9.66 7.87
CA LEU A 189 19.99 10.03 7.08
C LEU A 189 20.17 11.54 6.96
N SER A 190 19.06 12.28 6.86
CA SER A 190 19.12 13.74 6.79
C SER A 190 19.60 14.33 8.12
N GLU A 191 19.12 13.81 9.24
CA GLU A 191 19.60 14.19 10.58
C GLU A 191 21.09 13.87 10.77
N ARG A 192 21.54 12.70 10.32
CA ARG A 192 22.96 12.32 10.37
C ARG A 192 23.82 13.26 9.55
N GLU A 193 23.38 13.65 8.35
CA GLU A 193 24.12 14.60 7.51
C GLU A 193 24.24 15.96 8.18
N ASP A 194 23.17 16.45 8.80
CA ASP A 194 23.19 17.72 9.54
C ASP A 194 24.16 17.67 10.73
N LEU A 195 24.20 16.55 11.46
CA LEU A 195 25.15 16.34 12.55
C LEU A 195 26.60 16.32 12.05
N LEU A 196 26.87 15.65 10.93
CA LEU A 196 28.20 15.66 10.33
C LEU A 196 28.63 17.07 9.91
N ARG A 197 27.74 17.82 9.26
CA ARG A 197 27.99 19.23 8.89
C ARG A 197 28.31 20.08 10.12
N ARG A 198 27.58 19.91 11.23
CA ARG A 198 27.84 20.61 12.49
C ARG A 198 29.17 20.20 13.12
N SER A 199 29.50 18.90 13.11
CA SER A 199 30.78 18.38 13.60
C SER A 199 31.95 19.03 12.86
N THR A 200 31.92 19.02 11.52
CA THR A 200 32.95 19.64 10.69
C THR A 200 33.05 21.15 10.90
N ALA A 201 31.94 21.85 11.15
CA ALA A 201 31.96 23.27 11.47
C ALA A 201 32.60 23.56 12.83
N LEU A 202 32.33 22.73 13.84
CA LEU A 202 32.96 22.82 15.17
C LEU A 202 34.46 22.55 15.10
N GLU A 203 34.89 21.52 14.36
CA GLU A 203 36.31 21.22 14.13
C GLU A 203 37.05 22.41 13.50
N LYS A 204 36.48 23.03 12.46
CA LYS A 204 37.05 24.24 11.85
C LYS A 204 37.17 25.40 12.84
N ARG A 205 36.16 25.59 13.70
CA ARG A 205 36.16 26.66 14.71
C ARG A 205 37.19 26.40 15.81
N ILE A 206 37.35 25.15 16.25
CA ILE A 206 38.37 24.74 17.22
C ILE A 206 39.76 25.05 16.64
N ASN A 207 40.01 24.63 15.39
CA ASN A 207 41.31 24.87 14.73
C ASN A 207 41.61 26.38 14.63
N SER A 208 40.63 27.19 14.21
CA SER A 208 40.80 28.65 14.16
C SER A 208 41.10 29.27 15.52
N LEU A 209 40.50 28.78 16.61
CA LEU A 209 40.78 29.27 17.96
C LEU A 209 42.17 28.84 18.44
N VAL A 210 42.59 27.61 18.11
CA VAL A 210 43.95 27.12 18.38
C VAL A 210 44.98 28.02 17.69
N ASP A 211 44.79 28.29 16.41
CA ASP A 211 45.68 29.16 15.63
C ASP A 211 45.76 30.57 16.25
N GLU A 212 44.62 31.16 16.65
CA GLU A 212 44.58 32.46 17.31
C GLU A 212 45.33 32.48 18.65
N ILE A 213 45.21 31.41 19.46
CA ILE A 213 45.89 31.30 20.75
C ILE A 213 47.41 31.17 20.55
N VAL A 214 47.83 30.34 19.59
CA VAL A 214 49.24 30.15 19.24
C VAL A 214 49.87 31.46 18.77
N GLU A 215 49.17 32.21 17.90
CA GLU A 215 49.65 33.52 17.42
C GLU A 215 49.79 34.55 18.55
N LYS A 216 48.82 34.60 19.48
CA LYS A 216 48.85 35.52 20.62
C LYS A 216 49.83 35.12 21.72
N ARG A 217 50.24 33.85 21.80
CA ARG A 217 51.11 33.30 22.85
C ARG A 217 52.12 32.29 22.28
N PRO A 218 53.13 32.76 21.53
CA PRO A 218 54.14 31.89 20.95
C PRO A 218 54.86 31.08 22.05
N GLY A 219 54.99 29.76 21.84
CA GLY A 219 55.54 28.81 22.81
C GLY A 219 54.50 28.12 23.73
N THR A 220 53.20 28.31 23.50
CA THR A 220 52.13 27.64 24.25
C THR A 220 51.76 26.29 23.64
N ILE A 221 51.90 25.20 24.41
CA ILE A 221 51.42 23.87 24.00
C ILE A 221 49.92 23.75 24.35
N ILE A 222 49.09 23.49 23.34
CA ILE A 222 47.66 23.23 23.53
C ILE A 222 47.40 21.75 23.35
N VAL A 223 46.82 21.12 24.37
CA VAL A 223 46.43 19.71 24.34
C VAL A 223 44.90 19.63 24.29
N LEU A 224 44.39 19.08 23.19
CA LEU A 224 42.97 18.77 23.03
C LEU A 224 42.80 17.26 23.23
N GLY A 225 41.94 16.88 24.19
CA GLY A 225 41.67 15.49 24.53
C GLY A 225 40.19 15.15 24.41
N GLU A 226 39.88 13.97 23.88
CA GLU A 226 38.53 13.41 23.94
C GLU A 226 38.30 12.77 25.32
N VAL A 227 37.39 13.34 26.11
CA VAL A 227 37.10 12.93 27.50
C VAL A 227 36.64 11.47 27.63
N TYR A 228 36.17 10.84 26.53
CA TYR A 228 35.53 9.51 26.58
C TYR A 228 36.30 8.38 25.88
N THR A 229 37.33 8.66 25.08
CA THR A 229 38.10 7.63 24.35
C THR A 229 39.51 7.43 24.88
N GLY A 230 39.98 8.26 25.81
CA GLY A 230 41.35 8.24 26.33
C GLY A 230 42.41 8.62 25.28
N LYS A 231 42.00 9.12 24.12
CA LYS A 231 42.91 9.57 23.06
C LYS A 231 43.23 11.05 23.25
N THR A 232 44.51 11.32 23.51
CA THR A 232 45.08 12.67 23.60
C THR A 232 45.74 12.99 22.26
N PHE A 233 45.31 14.08 21.61
CA PHE A 233 45.99 14.58 20.42
C PHE A 233 46.96 15.67 20.84
N PHE A 234 48.25 15.43 20.58
CA PHE A 234 49.31 16.40 20.80
C PHE A 234 49.50 17.18 19.50
N THR A 235 49.39 18.50 19.57
CA THR A 235 49.87 19.38 18.51
C THR A 235 50.71 20.48 19.16
N THR A 236 51.99 20.48 18.81
CA THR A 236 52.97 21.48 19.23
C THR A 236 53.14 22.49 18.10
N TYR A 237 52.99 23.79 18.41
CA TYR A 237 53.34 24.90 17.54
C TYR A 237 54.35 25.81 18.23
#